data_AF-X1AWP7-F1
#
_entry.id   AF-X1AWP7-F1
#
_cell.length_a   1.000
_cell.length_b   1.000
_cell.length_c   1.000
_cell.angle_alpha   90.00
_cell.angle_beta   90.00
_cell.angle_gamma   90.00
#
_symmetry.space_group_name_H-M   'P 1'
#
loop_
_entity.id
_entity.type
_entity.pdbx_description
1 polymer ?
#
loop_
_entity_poly.entity_id
_entity_poly.type
_entity_poly.pdbx_seq_one_letter_code
_entity_poly.pdbx_strand_id
1 'polypeptide(L)' 'WDYFNAFMGAKIFGELIQEFQVSTVIHGHTHTPLIYNLDDISIYCGPIGYPSEWTKPLEDEVKQRVKTFNF' A
#
# COMPACT_ATOMS: atom_id res chain seq x y z
N TRP A 1 6.01 -18.50 -4.81
CA TRP A 1 5.43 -17.22 -5.22
C TRP A 1 3.90 -17.26 -5.08
N ASP A 2 3.21 -18.26 -5.63
CA ASP A 2 1.74 -18.33 -5.56
C ASP A 2 1.14 -18.57 -4.17
N TYR A 3 1.87 -19.23 -3.25
CA TYR A 3 1.34 -19.48 -1.90
C TYR A 3 1.00 -18.20 -1.14
N PHE A 4 1.84 -17.17 -1.22
CA PHE A 4 1.60 -15.91 -0.51
C PHE A 4 0.53 -15.05 -1.21
N ASN A 5 0.30 -15.23 -2.51
CA ASN A 5 -0.76 -14.52 -3.24
C ASN A 5 -2.16 -14.82 -2.68
N ALA A 6 -2.37 -15.99 -2.10
CA ALA A 6 -3.63 -16.35 -1.43
C ALA A 6 -3.95 -15.45 -0.22
N PHE A 7 -2.96 -14.74 0.32
CA PHE A 7 -3.09 -13.86 1.48
C PHE A 7 -2.98 -12.37 1.12
N MET A 8 -2.74 -12.06 -0.15
CA MET A 8 -2.47 -10.68 -0.57
C MET A 8 -3.70 -9.77 -0.63
N GLY A 9 -4.90 -10.35 -0.58
CA GLY A 9 -6.11 -9.58 -0.61
C GLY A 9 -7.35 -10.45 -0.66
N ALA A 10 -8.48 -9.80 -0.87
CA ALA A 10 -9.76 -10.44 -1.03
C ALA A 10 -10.54 -9.75 -2.14
N LYS A 11 -11.33 -10.52 -2.89
CA LYS A 11 -12.15 -10.03 -4.00
C LYS A 11 -13.06 -8.87 -3.59
N ILE A 12 -13.58 -8.92 -2.36
CA ILE A 12 -14.49 -7.90 -1.81
C ILE A 12 -13.90 -6.49 -1.84
N PHE A 13 -12.57 -6.33 -1.70
CA PHE A 13 -11.96 -5.00 -1.77
C PHE A 13 -12.09 -4.39 -3.17
N GLY A 14 -11.91 -5.19 -4.22
CA GLY A 14 -12.12 -4.73 -5.59
C GLY A 14 -13.59 -4.42 -5.87
N GLU A 15 -14.51 -5.21 -5.33
CA GLU A 15 -15.96 -4.98 -5.46
C GLU A 15 -16.37 -3.66 -4.79
N LEU A 16 -15.87 -3.38 -3.57
CA LEU A 16 -16.12 -2.14 -2.85
C LEU A 16 -15.53 -0.91 -3.56
N ILE A 17 -14.31 -1.02 -4.09
CA ILE A 17 -13.67 0.07 -4.86
C ILE A 17 -14.55 0.47 -6.05
N GLN A 18 -15.14 -0.50 -6.75
CA GLN A 18 -16.03 -0.27 -7.87
C GLN A 18 -17.39 0.28 -7.43
N GLU A 19 -18.01 -0.34 -6.43
CA GLU A 19 -19.33 0.06 -5.90
C GLU A 19 -19.36 1.52 -5.44
N PHE A 20 -18.32 1.94 -4.72
CA PHE A 20 -18.22 3.27 -4.14
C PHE A 20 -17.46 4.27 -5.02
N GLN A 21 -17.05 3.88 -6.23
CA GLN A 21 -16.30 4.73 -7.17
C GLN A 21 -15.08 5.38 -6.51
N VAL A 22 -14.31 4.58 -5.78
CA VAL A 22 -13.15 5.06 -5.02
C VAL A 22 -12.05 5.51 -5.99
N SER A 23 -11.63 6.77 -5.90
CA SER A 23 -10.53 7.33 -6.72
C SER A 23 -9.16 7.19 -6.07
N THR A 24 -9.08 6.80 -4.80
CA THR A 24 -7.82 6.67 -4.06
C THR A 24 -7.86 5.53 -3.07
N VAL A 25 -6.87 4.64 -3.13
CA VAL A 25 -6.71 3.49 -2.24
C VAL A 25 -5.42 3.65 -1.45
N ILE A 26 -5.52 3.52 -0.12
CA ILE A 26 -4.36 3.47 0.79
C ILE A 26 -4.32 2.07 1.41
N HIS A 27 -3.19 1.38 1.28
CA HIS A 27 -3.03 0.04 1.84
C HIS A 27 -1.61 -0.23 2.37
N GLY A 28 -1.41 -1.44 2.89
CA GLY A 28 -0.15 -1.91 3.44
C GLY A 28 0.08 -3.40 3.19
N HIS A 29 0.45 -4.13 4.25
CA HIS A 29 0.65 -5.59 4.29
C HIS A 29 1.91 -6.12 3.59
N THR A 30 2.28 -5.62 2.40
CA THR A 30 3.43 -6.13 1.61
C THR A 30 4.81 -5.76 2.15
N HIS A 31 4.88 -4.88 3.15
CA HIS A 31 6.12 -4.26 3.67
C HIS A 31 6.96 -3.55 2.60
N THR A 32 6.39 -3.35 1.41
CA THR A 32 7.05 -2.77 0.25
C THR A 32 6.30 -1.50 -0.15
N PRO A 33 6.94 -0.33 -0.07
CA PRO A 33 6.29 0.91 -0.47
C PRO A 33 6.12 0.92 -1.99
N LEU A 34 4.93 1.31 -2.45
CA LEU A 34 4.58 1.31 -3.87
C LEU A 34 3.52 2.39 -4.15
N ILE A 35 3.71 3.17 -5.21
CA ILE A 35 2.72 4.12 -5.71
C ILE A 35 2.47 3.78 -7.17
N TYR A 36 1.21 3.61 -7.55
CA TYR A 36 0.83 3.32 -8.92
C TYR A 36 -0.61 3.73 -9.20
N ASN A 37 -0.95 3.86 -10.47
CA ASN A 37 -2.31 4.06 -10.92
C ASN A 37 -2.85 2.75 -11.51
N LEU A 38 -4.11 2.44 -11.20
CA LEU A 38 -4.87 1.39 -11.84
C LEU A 38 -6.14 2.04 -12.41
N ASP A 39 -6.20 2.16 -13.72
CA ASP A 39 -7.22 2.97 -14.40
C ASP A 39 -7.25 4.41 -13.83
N ASP A 40 -8.42 4.86 -13.34
CA ASP A 40 -8.62 6.19 -12.72
C ASP A 40 -8.40 6.18 -11.19
N ILE A 41 -7.82 5.11 -10.64
CA ILE A 41 -7.64 4.91 -9.20
C ILE A 41 -6.17 5.08 -8.84
N SER A 42 -5.87 6.02 -7.95
CA SER A 42 -4.53 6.21 -7.39
C SER A 42 -4.32 5.26 -6.20
N ILE A 43 -3.31 4.41 -6.27
CA ILE A 43 -3.03 3.40 -5.23
C ILE A 43 -1.71 3.72 -4.52
N TYR A 44 -1.78 3.78 -3.20
CA TYR A 44 -0.68 4.15 -2.31
C TYR A 44 -0.45 3.06 -1.27
N CYS A 45 0.74 2.45 -1.31
CA CYS A 45 1.22 1.48 -0.34
C CYS A 45 2.38 2.10 0.43
N GLY A 46 2.21 2.31 1.74
CA GLY A 46 3.23 2.92 2.60
C GLY A 46 3.44 2.25 3.96
N PRO A 47 3.45 0.90 4.09
CA PRO A 47 3.68 0.25 5.38
C PRO A 47 5.10 0.56 5.88
N ILE A 48 5.33 0.66 7.19
CA ILE A 48 6.68 0.86 7.74
C ILE A 48 7.48 -0.45 7.74
N GLY A 49 6.82 -1.59 7.97
CA GLY A 49 7.47 -2.89 8.08
C GLY A 49 8.22 -3.08 9.41
N TYR A 50 9.10 -4.07 9.45
CA TYR A 50 9.90 -4.44 10.61
C TYR A 50 11.23 -3.70 10.67
N PRO A 51 11.79 -3.45 11.88
CA PRO A 51 13.09 -2.80 12.04
C PRO A 51 14.23 -3.41 11.22
N SER A 52 14.22 -4.73 11.03
CA SER A 52 15.21 -5.45 10.23
C SER A 52 15.12 -5.20 8.72
N GLU A 53 14.01 -4.64 8.25
CA GLU A 53 13.75 -4.32 6.84
C GLU A 53 14.12 -2.86 6.51
N TRP A 54 14.40 -2.05 7.53
CA TRP A 54 14.67 -0.63 7.36
C TRP A 54 16.08 -0.40 6.84
N THR A 55 16.22 0.58 5.95
CA THR A 55 17.52 1.02 5.43
C THR A 55 17.99 2.32 6.07
N LYS A 56 17.10 2.95 6.85
CA LYS A 56 17.30 4.23 7.53
C LYS A 56 16.80 4.15 8.97
N PRO A 57 17.17 5.12 9.82
CA PRO A 57 16.55 5.27 11.14
C PRO A 57 15.02 5.40 11.05
N LEU A 58 14.33 4.96 12.11
CA LEU A 58 12.86 4.97 12.18
C LEU A 58 12.24 6.31 11.79
N GLU A 59 12.81 7.42 12.27
CA GLU A 59 12.29 8.76 11.97
C GLU A 59 12.28 9.05 10.46
N ASP A 60 13.33 8.65 9.75
CA ASP A 60 13.44 8.85 8.31
C ASP A 60 12.54 7.90 7.53
N GLU A 61 12.41 6.64 7.98
CA GLU A 61 11.44 5.70 7.39
C GLU A 61 10.01 6.23 7.54
N VAL A 62 9.62 6.69 8.74
CA VAL A 62 8.28 7.27 8.99
C VAL A 62 8.04 8.49 8.10
N LYS A 63 8.99 9.44 8.05
CA LYS A 63 8.87 10.61 7.17
C LYS A 63 8.75 10.22 5.70
N GLN A 64 9.50 9.21 5.26
CA GLN A 64 9.42 8.72 3.90
C GLN A 64 8.06 8.06 3.60
N ARG A 65 7.51 7.25 4.51
CA ARG A 65 6.20 6.62 4.32
C ARG A 65 5.05 7.62 4.35
N VAL A 66 5.13 8.67 5.18
CA VAL A 66 4.09 9.72 5.20
C VAL A 66 4.08 10.52 3.90
N LYS A 67 5.25 10.78 3.29
CA LYS A 67 5.34 11.45 1.97
C LYS A 67 4.61 10.69 0.86
N THR A 68 4.46 9.37 0.99
CA THR A 68 3.66 8.56 0.06
C THR A 68 2.21 9.04 -0.02
N PHE A 69 1.68 9.70 1.02
CA PHE A 69 0.28 10.13 1.10
C PHE A 69 0.08 11.65 0.97
N ASN A 70 1.06 12.38 0.41
CA ASN A 70 0.85 13.78 0.08
C ASN A 70 0.03 13.88 -1.22
N PHE A 71 -1.28 14.05 -1.07
CA PHE A 71 -2.26 14.31 -2.14
C PHE A 71 -2.26 15.79 -2.54
#